data_AF-A0A9P3A3J1-F1
#
_entry.id   AF-A0A9P3A3J1-F1
#
_cell.length_a   1.000
_cell.length_b   1.000
_cell.length_c   1.000
_cell.angle_alpha   90.00
_cell.angle_beta   90.00
_cell.angle_gamma   90.00
#
_symmetry.space_group_name_H-M   'P 1'
#
loop_
_entity.id
_entity.type
_entity.pdbx_description
1 polymer ?
#
loop_
_entity_poly.entity_id
_entity_poly.type
_entity_poly.pdbx_seq_one_letter_code
_entity_poly.pdbx_strand_id
1 'polypeptide(L)'
;MAASSSQQGSVSQASSPNDEIDSVLPSFLAVLRSDAPITLPSETLYGAITHFLSSLPPPHLRDFVQAVVSSPRLWDKPSSAREAIRLSLSAKLAQLGKRGRWFAEWRTAREAASWAGTVVEEVIAAKESSGRTQFLAGILEGMEATPRVWGHARSRAEEEVVLALATDDGFPHLEERLQLFAEVAGCIDEKRLRALDLWTYLPNIEDRLFQILASENAADQASSRARALARLFGVMENGEPQMRRCAWEKMFVFCSRMREFAETQRGWRAEGADDAPFERGKTALFSFLLPSLAVLDILLADPEPPQLPSSSLRPLHPSAQLSLDVLLTLATFASIIEQAEGGFEGYHRVLYGALDVLVAKSGPNGVRRLFEHAPRDMSASEATWWLTAAESVVNELDGWCSLEKDSTQGAFVEEIGPVYASLVLRQARQGYITLDQLRSAYPLIVAAVVRASPSTLVSVINLLSSRSVVPTTSPSPSTSVPEEHAWAHTTLLTRLAISPYVPTPQLRRHLDALAEEILTVPRDSPKRVEFAGAAFKVVMEDLGDDQRGIGMEWWADHRDDLESETRQRVERARL
;
A
#
# COMPACT_ATOMS: atom_id res chain seq x y z
N MET A 1 -33.17 86.62 3.65
CA MET A 1 -33.01 85.88 2.38
C MET A 1 -32.28 84.59 2.70
N ALA A 2 -33.02 83.49 2.86
CA ALA A 2 -32.48 82.16 3.13
C ALA A 2 -33.31 81.17 2.32
N ALA A 3 -32.69 80.54 1.32
CA ALA A 3 -33.31 79.52 0.48
C ALA A 3 -32.74 78.16 0.88
N SER A 4 -33.63 77.28 1.36
CA SER A 4 -33.34 75.91 1.74
C SER A 4 -33.46 75.02 0.49
N SER A 5 -32.39 74.31 0.17
CA SER A 5 -32.30 73.36 -0.94
C SER A 5 -32.54 71.95 -0.41
N SER A 6 -33.66 71.35 -0.78
CA SER A 6 -34.02 69.96 -0.51
C SER A 6 -33.54 69.05 -1.66
N GLN A 7 -32.42 68.36 -1.47
CA GLN A 7 -32.02 67.22 -2.28
C GLN A 7 -32.67 65.94 -1.75
N GLN A 8 -33.61 65.38 -2.50
CA GLN A 8 -34.11 64.01 -2.33
C GLN A 8 -33.15 63.05 -3.05
N GLY A 9 -32.39 62.27 -2.29
CA GLY A 9 -31.62 61.14 -2.82
C GLY A 9 -32.53 59.93 -3.02
N SER A 10 -32.68 59.49 -4.27
CA SER A 10 -33.34 58.23 -4.61
C SER A 10 -32.49 57.06 -4.12
N VAL A 11 -32.89 56.44 -3.00
CA VAL A 11 -32.32 55.18 -2.54
C VAL A 11 -32.73 54.10 -3.54
N SER A 12 -31.80 53.67 -4.39
CA SER A 12 -31.97 52.48 -5.23
C SER A 12 -32.31 51.30 -4.32
N GLN A 13 -33.57 50.84 -4.37
CA GLN A 13 -34.00 49.61 -3.74
C GLN A 13 -33.17 48.49 -4.36
N ALA A 14 -32.24 47.92 -3.60
CA ALA A 14 -31.58 46.68 -3.98
C ALA A 14 -32.70 45.63 -4.13
N SER A 15 -32.89 45.15 -5.36
CA SER A 15 -33.78 44.02 -5.64
C SER A 15 -33.45 42.90 -4.67
N SER A 16 -34.48 42.28 -4.10
CA SER A 16 -34.22 41.16 -3.21
C SER A 16 -33.56 40.05 -4.05
N PRO A 17 -32.57 39.32 -3.54
CA PRO A 17 -31.93 38.23 -4.28
C PRO A 17 -32.94 37.14 -4.73
N ASN A 18 -34.13 37.11 -4.14
CA ASN A 18 -35.22 36.24 -4.57
C ASN A 18 -35.84 36.70 -5.91
N ASP A 19 -35.92 38.00 -6.18
CA ASP A 19 -36.51 38.54 -7.41
C ASP A 19 -35.69 38.12 -8.64
N GLU A 20 -34.36 38.05 -8.51
CA GLU A 20 -33.48 37.57 -9.56
C GLU A 20 -33.69 36.06 -9.83
N ILE A 21 -33.79 35.25 -8.77
CA ILE A 21 -34.05 33.82 -8.88
C ILE A 21 -35.38 33.56 -9.58
N ASP A 22 -36.44 34.27 -9.20
CA ASP A 22 -37.78 34.11 -9.76
C ASP A 22 -37.84 34.49 -11.24
N SER A 23 -36.98 35.42 -11.68
CA SER A 23 -36.90 35.83 -13.08
C SER A 23 -36.20 34.81 -13.99
N VAL A 24 -35.17 34.12 -13.48
CA VAL A 24 -34.32 33.21 -14.29
C VAL A 24 -34.78 31.75 -14.21
N LEU A 25 -35.33 31.33 -13.06
CA LEU A 25 -35.68 29.94 -12.80
C LEU A 25 -36.64 29.35 -13.85
N PRO A 26 -37.74 30.01 -14.29
CA PRO A 26 -38.66 29.42 -15.25
C PRO A 26 -38.01 29.09 -16.59
N SER A 27 -37.13 29.96 -17.10
CA SER A 27 -36.39 29.73 -18.34
C SER A 27 -35.42 28.57 -18.21
N PHE A 28 -34.73 28.46 -17.06
CA PHE A 28 -33.82 27.36 -16.81
C PHE A 28 -34.56 26.01 -16.67
N LEU A 29 -35.71 25.98 -15.99
CA LEU A 29 -36.57 24.80 -15.92
C LEU A 29 -37.08 24.38 -17.30
N ALA A 30 -37.39 25.33 -18.18
CA ALA A 30 -37.80 25.04 -19.55
C ALA A 30 -36.67 24.35 -20.34
N VAL A 31 -35.42 24.77 -20.14
CA VAL A 31 -34.24 24.11 -20.75
C VAL A 31 -34.08 22.68 -20.22
N LEU A 32 -34.14 22.47 -18.91
CA LEU A 32 -33.98 21.14 -18.30
C LEU A 32 -35.07 20.15 -18.74
N ARG A 33 -36.30 20.63 -18.91
CA ARG A 33 -37.47 19.82 -19.31
C ARG A 33 -37.54 19.57 -20.83
N SER A 34 -36.71 20.24 -21.62
CA SER A 34 -36.74 20.11 -23.07
C SER A 34 -36.06 18.82 -23.54
N ASP A 35 -36.62 18.18 -24.56
CA ASP A 35 -35.97 17.09 -25.30
C ASP A 35 -34.84 17.59 -26.22
N ALA A 36 -34.77 18.90 -26.45
CA ALA A 36 -33.76 19.52 -27.28
C ALA A 36 -32.37 19.42 -26.63
N PRO A 37 -31.28 19.33 -27.41
CA PRO A 37 -29.93 19.40 -26.88
C PRO A 37 -29.74 20.65 -26.02
N ILE A 38 -29.18 20.48 -24.82
CA ILE A 38 -28.91 21.60 -23.92
C ILE A 38 -27.84 22.48 -24.55
N THR A 39 -28.19 23.71 -24.91
CA THR A 39 -27.30 24.67 -25.58
C THR A 39 -26.39 25.43 -24.62
N LEU A 40 -26.64 25.31 -23.31
CA LEU A 40 -25.83 25.96 -22.28
C LEU A 40 -24.43 25.33 -22.20
N PRO A 41 -23.36 26.13 -22.03
CA PRO A 41 -22.04 25.60 -21.71
C PRO A 41 -22.10 24.72 -20.45
N SER A 42 -21.36 23.61 -20.45
CA SER A 42 -21.40 22.62 -19.35
C SER A 42 -21.10 23.24 -17.99
N GLU A 43 -20.10 24.11 -17.90
CA GLU A 43 -19.76 24.83 -16.66
C GLU A 43 -20.92 25.68 -16.13
N THR A 44 -21.61 26.38 -17.03
CA THR A 44 -22.78 27.20 -16.69
C THR A 44 -23.95 26.34 -16.25
N LEU A 45 -24.21 25.23 -16.95
CA LEU A 45 -25.28 24.29 -16.61
C LEU A 45 -25.08 23.69 -15.21
N TYR A 46 -23.91 23.12 -14.96
CA TYR A 46 -23.60 22.44 -13.69
C TYR A 46 -23.47 23.45 -12.54
N GLY A 47 -22.87 24.62 -12.79
CA GLY A 47 -22.84 25.71 -11.81
C GLY A 47 -24.23 26.22 -11.44
N ALA A 48 -25.13 26.36 -12.42
CA ALA A 48 -26.52 26.71 -12.17
C ALA A 48 -27.26 25.63 -11.36
N ILE A 49 -27.02 24.34 -11.64
CA ILE A 49 -27.60 23.24 -10.86
C ILE A 49 -27.16 23.32 -9.39
N THR A 50 -25.85 23.45 -9.14
CA THR A 50 -25.30 23.60 -7.79
C THR A 50 -25.89 24.82 -7.07
N HIS A 51 -25.99 25.97 -7.77
CA HIS A 51 -26.52 27.21 -7.21
C HIS A 51 -28.01 27.10 -6.87
N PHE A 52 -28.86 26.68 -7.81
CA PHE A 52 -30.31 26.58 -7.57
C PHE A 52 -30.64 25.53 -6.53
N LEU A 53 -30.02 24.35 -6.58
CA LEU A 53 -30.29 23.28 -5.62
C LEU A 53 -29.95 23.69 -4.17
N SER A 54 -28.87 24.46 -3.98
CA SER A 54 -28.48 24.96 -2.66
C SER A 54 -29.30 26.17 -2.18
N SER A 55 -29.77 27.02 -3.10
CA SER A 55 -30.35 28.33 -2.75
C SER A 55 -31.88 28.37 -2.73
N LEU A 56 -32.56 27.50 -3.48
CA LEU A 56 -34.02 27.58 -3.63
C LEU A 56 -34.78 27.28 -2.33
N PRO A 57 -35.87 28.02 -2.06
CA PRO A 57 -36.77 27.70 -0.95
C PRO A 57 -37.63 26.45 -1.28
N PRO A 58 -38.23 25.79 -0.27
CA PRO A 58 -38.95 24.51 -0.44
C PRO A 58 -39.95 24.43 -1.60
N PRO A 59 -40.82 25.43 -1.88
CA PRO A 59 -41.79 25.30 -2.98
C PRO A 59 -41.11 25.23 -4.36
N HIS A 60 -40.10 26.07 -4.60
CA HIS A 60 -39.36 26.07 -5.87
C HIS A 60 -38.36 24.93 -5.96
N LEU A 61 -37.85 24.46 -4.82
CA LEU A 61 -36.93 23.33 -4.73
C LEU A 61 -37.56 22.05 -5.29
N ARG A 62 -38.83 21.78 -4.97
CA ARG A 62 -39.59 20.65 -5.54
C ARG A 62 -39.59 20.69 -7.06
N ASP A 63 -40.09 21.78 -7.64
CA ASP A 63 -40.24 21.91 -9.10
C ASP A 63 -38.90 21.80 -9.83
N PHE A 64 -37.84 22.29 -9.18
CA PHE A 64 -36.48 22.19 -9.66
C PHE A 64 -35.94 20.76 -9.61
N VAL A 65 -36.05 20.08 -8.47
CA VAL A 65 -35.62 18.68 -8.31
C VAL A 65 -36.31 17.78 -9.33
N GLN A 66 -37.63 17.94 -9.50
CA GLN A 66 -38.40 17.17 -10.47
C GLN A 66 -37.93 17.42 -11.92
N ALA A 67 -37.59 18.67 -12.26
CA ALA A 67 -37.07 19.01 -13.58
C ALA A 67 -35.67 18.44 -13.83
N VAL A 68 -34.79 18.45 -12.84
CA VAL A 68 -33.43 17.87 -12.95
C VAL A 68 -33.51 16.35 -13.10
N VAL A 69 -34.27 15.67 -12.23
CA VAL A 69 -34.43 14.21 -12.26
C VAL A 69 -35.03 13.75 -13.59
N SER A 70 -36.08 14.44 -14.06
CA SER A 70 -36.79 14.06 -15.29
C SER A 70 -36.12 14.57 -16.58
N SER A 71 -34.97 15.25 -16.48
CA SER A 71 -34.33 15.84 -17.66
C SER A 71 -33.77 14.75 -18.58
N PRO A 72 -34.23 14.66 -19.84
CA PRO A 72 -33.82 13.58 -20.74
C PRO A 72 -32.36 13.71 -21.20
N ARG A 73 -31.84 14.96 -21.30
CA ARG A 73 -30.51 15.25 -21.85
C ARG A 73 -29.44 15.49 -20.80
N LEU A 74 -29.82 15.82 -19.56
CA LEU A 74 -28.86 16.07 -18.50
C LEU A 74 -28.03 14.82 -18.19
N TRP A 75 -28.66 13.65 -18.27
CA TRP A 75 -28.08 12.37 -17.89
C TRP A 75 -27.30 11.68 -19.03
N ASP A 76 -27.12 12.35 -20.18
CA ASP A 76 -26.18 11.90 -21.22
C ASP A 76 -24.72 11.88 -20.70
N LYS A 77 -24.43 12.68 -19.66
CA LYS A 77 -23.16 12.72 -18.93
C LYS A 77 -23.40 12.63 -17.42
N PRO A 78 -23.71 11.44 -16.89
CA PRO A 78 -24.20 11.28 -15.52
C PRO A 78 -23.18 11.72 -14.46
N SER A 79 -21.89 11.47 -14.69
CA SER A 79 -20.81 11.84 -13.75
C SER A 79 -20.74 13.35 -13.49
N SER A 80 -20.84 14.18 -14.53
CA SER A 80 -20.79 15.65 -14.38
C SER A 80 -22.04 16.21 -13.71
N ALA A 81 -23.22 15.68 -14.03
CA ALA A 81 -24.46 16.06 -13.35
C ALA A 81 -24.44 15.66 -11.88
N ARG A 82 -23.95 14.45 -11.58
CA ARG A 82 -23.78 13.94 -10.22
C ARG A 82 -22.82 14.79 -9.40
N GLU A 83 -21.70 15.19 -9.98
CA GLU A 83 -20.72 16.09 -9.36
C GLU A 83 -21.35 17.45 -8.99
N ALA A 84 -22.17 18.02 -9.87
CA ALA A 84 -22.90 19.26 -9.58
C ALA A 84 -23.84 19.12 -8.36
N ILE A 85 -24.49 17.97 -8.23
CA ILE A 85 -25.38 17.63 -7.12
C ILE A 85 -24.57 17.42 -5.83
N ARG A 86 -23.44 16.70 -5.90
CA ARG A 86 -22.47 16.53 -4.80
C ARG A 86 -22.03 17.88 -4.24
N LEU A 87 -21.64 18.80 -5.13
CA LEU A 87 -21.18 20.14 -4.77
C LEU A 87 -22.30 21.01 -4.17
N SER A 88 -23.58 20.75 -4.51
CA SER A 88 -24.71 21.52 -3.98
C SER A 88 -24.85 21.39 -2.46
N LEU A 89 -24.49 20.25 -1.89
CA LEU A 89 -24.53 20.04 -0.43
C LEU A 89 -23.49 20.90 0.27
N SER A 90 -22.27 20.95 -0.28
CA SER A 90 -21.19 21.80 0.24
C SER A 90 -21.56 23.29 0.13
N ALA A 91 -22.13 23.69 -1.01
CA ALA A 91 -22.65 25.05 -1.19
C ALA A 91 -23.76 25.37 -0.18
N LYS A 92 -24.68 24.45 0.08
CA LYS A 92 -25.75 24.62 1.08
C LYS A 92 -25.18 24.83 2.47
N LEU A 93 -24.21 24.01 2.88
CA LEU A 93 -23.56 24.13 4.19
C LEU A 93 -22.82 25.47 4.33
N ALA A 94 -22.14 25.92 3.27
CA ALA A 94 -21.47 27.22 3.25
C ALA A 94 -22.47 28.38 3.41
N GLN A 95 -23.65 28.31 2.78
CA GLN A 95 -24.71 29.32 2.95
C GLN A 95 -25.25 29.35 4.38
N LEU A 96 -25.45 28.19 5.00
CA LEU A 96 -25.95 28.09 6.37
C LEU A 96 -24.92 28.59 7.41
N GLY A 97 -23.62 28.38 7.16
CA GLY A 97 -22.54 28.81 8.04
C GLY A 97 -22.40 30.33 8.21
N LYS A 98 -22.85 31.13 7.22
CA LYS A 98 -22.76 32.60 7.25
C LYS A 98 -23.66 33.26 8.32
N ARG A 99 -24.53 32.52 9.02
CA ARG A 99 -25.55 33.07 9.94
C ARG A 99 -25.09 33.31 11.40
N GLY A 100 -23.79 33.11 11.70
CA GLY A 100 -23.03 33.76 12.79
C GLY A 100 -23.67 33.89 14.19
N ARG A 101 -24.16 32.81 14.82
CA ARG A 101 -24.66 32.87 16.22
C ARG A 101 -24.21 31.67 17.07
N TRP A 102 -24.14 31.87 18.39
CA TRP A 102 -23.97 30.80 19.39
C TRP A 102 -25.03 29.69 19.16
N PHE A 103 -24.65 28.40 19.22
CA PHE A 103 -25.42 27.22 18.72
C PHE A 103 -25.56 27.11 17.19
N ALA A 104 -24.70 27.76 16.40
CA ALA A 104 -24.73 27.67 14.95
C ALA A 104 -24.57 26.23 14.46
N GLU A 105 -23.62 25.46 14.98
CA GLU A 105 -23.29 24.14 14.41
C GLU A 105 -24.43 23.14 14.48
N TRP A 106 -25.10 23.01 15.63
CA TRP A 106 -26.25 22.13 15.78
C TRP A 106 -27.44 22.58 14.92
N ARG A 107 -27.73 23.89 14.88
CA ARG A 107 -28.80 24.42 14.03
C ARG A 107 -28.49 24.25 12.55
N THR A 108 -27.28 24.56 12.12
CA THR A 108 -26.79 24.33 10.76
C THR A 108 -26.86 22.86 10.39
N ALA A 109 -26.47 21.95 11.28
CA ALA A 109 -26.58 20.51 11.05
C ALA A 109 -28.05 20.09 10.88
N ARG A 110 -28.94 20.55 11.77
CA ARG A 110 -30.37 20.25 11.69
C ARG A 110 -31.04 20.85 10.44
N GLU A 111 -30.73 22.10 10.10
CA GLU A 111 -31.23 22.76 8.89
C GLU A 111 -30.72 22.08 7.62
N ALA A 112 -29.44 21.68 7.59
CA ALA A 112 -28.87 20.92 6.48
C ALA A 112 -29.51 19.53 6.34
N ALA A 113 -29.66 18.79 7.44
CA ALA A 113 -30.32 17.49 7.44
C ALA A 113 -31.79 17.60 7.01
N SER A 114 -32.50 18.65 7.45
CA SER A 114 -33.87 18.93 7.01
C SER A 114 -33.94 19.23 5.52
N TRP A 115 -33.03 20.06 5.00
CA TRP A 115 -32.95 20.36 3.56
C TRP A 115 -32.67 19.09 2.75
N ALA A 116 -31.69 18.27 3.20
CA ALA A 116 -31.33 17.03 2.51
C ALA A 116 -32.50 16.04 2.54
N GLY A 117 -33.23 15.95 3.66
CA GLY A 117 -34.46 15.18 3.76
C GLY A 117 -35.50 15.62 2.75
N THR A 118 -35.77 16.94 2.64
CA THR A 118 -36.68 17.46 1.62
C THR A 118 -36.22 17.10 0.21
N VAL A 119 -34.94 17.31 -0.13
CA VAL A 119 -34.42 16.97 -1.47
C VAL A 119 -34.59 15.49 -1.77
N VAL A 120 -34.22 14.59 -0.84
CA VAL A 120 -34.33 13.14 -1.03
C VAL A 120 -35.79 12.72 -1.23
N GLU A 121 -36.72 13.22 -0.42
CA GLU A 121 -38.15 12.90 -0.56
C GLU A 121 -38.70 13.38 -1.93
N GLU A 122 -38.32 14.57 -2.38
CA GLU A 122 -38.75 15.07 -3.69
C GLU A 122 -38.14 14.25 -4.84
N VAL A 123 -36.89 13.78 -4.72
CA VAL A 123 -36.28 12.88 -5.72
C VAL A 123 -36.99 11.52 -5.74
N ILE A 124 -37.36 10.98 -4.59
CA ILE A 124 -38.07 9.69 -4.48
C ILE A 124 -39.50 9.79 -5.02
N ALA A 125 -40.16 10.92 -4.83
CA ALA A 125 -41.49 11.18 -5.38
C ALA A 125 -41.48 11.29 -6.92
N ALA A 126 -40.32 11.54 -7.54
CA ALA A 126 -40.17 11.55 -8.99
C ALA A 126 -40.33 10.14 -9.59
N LYS A 127 -40.77 10.08 -10.85
CA LYS A 127 -40.88 8.82 -11.60
C LYS A 127 -39.51 8.14 -11.65
N GLU A 128 -39.52 6.83 -11.44
CA GLU A 128 -38.32 5.99 -11.51
C GLU A 128 -37.62 6.14 -12.86
N SER A 129 -36.31 6.39 -12.79
CA SER A 129 -35.44 6.68 -13.93
C SER A 129 -33.97 6.54 -13.52
N SER A 130 -33.06 6.34 -14.48
CA SER A 130 -31.61 6.40 -14.22
C SER A 130 -31.20 7.73 -13.59
N GLY A 131 -31.81 8.83 -14.03
CA GLY A 131 -31.59 10.17 -13.50
C GLY A 131 -31.91 10.31 -12.02
N ARG A 132 -32.98 9.66 -11.53
CA ARG A 132 -33.33 9.60 -10.10
C ARG A 132 -32.19 8.95 -9.30
N THR A 133 -31.72 7.79 -9.75
CA THR A 133 -30.65 7.05 -9.05
C THR A 133 -29.33 7.81 -9.07
N GLN A 134 -28.96 8.39 -10.22
CA GLN A 134 -27.76 9.22 -10.34
C GLN A 134 -27.83 10.49 -9.48
N PHE A 135 -29.03 11.07 -9.31
CA PHE A 135 -29.22 12.20 -8.40
C PHE A 135 -28.97 11.78 -6.95
N LEU A 136 -29.61 10.70 -6.50
CA LEU A 136 -29.43 10.19 -5.13
C LEU A 136 -27.97 9.81 -4.85
N ALA A 137 -27.29 9.20 -5.83
CA ALA A 137 -25.87 8.92 -5.77
C ALA A 137 -25.03 10.18 -5.50
N GLY A 138 -25.30 11.28 -6.21
CA GLY A 138 -24.59 12.55 -5.98
C GLY A 138 -24.88 13.16 -4.61
N ILE A 139 -26.10 12.99 -4.10
CA ILE A 139 -26.43 13.39 -2.73
C ILE A 139 -25.64 12.56 -1.71
N LEU A 140 -25.53 11.24 -1.89
CA LEU A 140 -24.74 10.36 -1.01
C LEU A 140 -23.25 10.71 -1.03
N GLU A 141 -22.67 10.91 -2.21
CA GLU A 141 -21.28 11.38 -2.34
C GLU A 141 -21.06 12.72 -1.63
N GLY A 142 -22.04 13.62 -1.69
CA GLY A 142 -21.98 14.91 -1.00
C GLY A 142 -21.99 14.71 0.52
N MET A 143 -22.89 13.84 0.98
CA MET A 143 -23.05 13.51 2.40
C MET A 143 -21.79 12.86 2.97
N GLU A 144 -21.09 12.04 2.18
CA GLU A 144 -19.82 11.42 2.56
C GLU A 144 -18.67 12.43 2.63
N ALA A 145 -18.60 13.35 1.66
CA ALA A 145 -17.60 14.42 1.64
C ALA A 145 -17.75 15.43 2.80
N THR A 146 -18.82 15.35 3.58
CA THR A 146 -19.15 16.30 4.65
C THR A 146 -19.44 15.55 5.95
N PRO A 147 -18.49 15.51 6.92
CA PRO A 147 -18.58 14.66 8.10
C PRO A 147 -19.67 15.13 9.07
N ARG A 148 -20.92 14.70 8.81
CA ARG A 148 -22.12 15.08 9.57
C ARG A 148 -23.08 13.90 9.66
N VAL A 149 -23.91 13.91 10.71
CA VAL A 149 -24.99 12.93 10.88
C VAL A 149 -26.21 13.38 10.06
N TRP A 150 -26.43 12.71 8.94
CA TRP A 150 -27.55 12.99 8.03
C TRP A 150 -28.86 12.25 8.39
N GLY A 151 -28.77 11.25 9.27
CA GLY A 151 -29.91 10.53 9.82
C GLY A 151 -30.76 9.84 8.75
N HIS A 152 -32.08 10.04 8.83
CA HIS A 152 -33.06 9.34 7.98
C HIS A 152 -32.87 9.63 6.48
N ALA A 153 -32.51 10.85 6.10
CA ALA A 153 -32.32 11.24 4.70
C ALA A 153 -31.25 10.39 3.99
N ARG A 154 -30.11 10.15 4.67
CA ARG A 154 -29.04 9.28 4.16
C ARG A 154 -29.50 7.84 4.05
N SER A 155 -30.09 7.31 5.11
CA SER A 155 -30.62 5.93 5.13
C SER A 155 -31.60 5.68 3.98
N ARG A 156 -32.51 6.63 3.73
CA ARG A 156 -33.50 6.56 2.66
C ARG A 156 -32.85 6.62 1.27
N ALA A 157 -31.90 7.54 1.06
CA ALA A 157 -31.16 7.64 -0.19
C ALA A 157 -30.33 6.36 -0.48
N GLU A 158 -29.68 5.80 0.55
CA GLU A 158 -28.96 4.52 0.43
C GLU A 158 -29.88 3.37 0.04
N GLU A 159 -31.04 3.23 0.69
CA GLU A 159 -32.04 2.20 0.38
C GLU A 159 -32.51 2.27 -1.07
N GLU A 160 -32.83 3.46 -1.55
CA GLU A 160 -33.33 3.67 -2.91
C GLU A 160 -32.26 3.43 -3.97
N VAL A 161 -31.00 3.83 -3.70
CA VAL A 161 -29.88 3.49 -4.60
C VAL A 161 -29.61 1.99 -4.62
N VAL A 162 -29.67 1.32 -3.47
CA VAL A 162 -29.51 -0.14 -3.39
C VAL A 162 -30.65 -0.86 -4.12
N LEU A 163 -31.90 -0.41 -3.98
CA LEU A 163 -33.04 -0.97 -4.71
C LEU A 163 -32.84 -0.85 -6.22
N ALA A 164 -32.44 0.33 -6.71
CA ALA A 164 -32.17 0.54 -8.14
C ALA A 164 -30.96 -0.26 -8.68
N LEU A 165 -29.99 -0.59 -7.81
CA LEU A 165 -28.88 -1.47 -8.18
C LEU A 165 -29.28 -2.95 -8.14
N ALA A 166 -30.26 -3.33 -7.30
CA ALA A 166 -30.77 -4.68 -7.18
C ALA A 166 -31.74 -5.05 -8.32
N THR A 167 -32.53 -4.08 -8.78
CA THR A 167 -33.48 -4.27 -9.89
C THR A 167 -32.82 -3.96 -11.24
N ASP A 168 -33.43 -4.44 -12.32
CA ASP A 168 -33.09 -4.00 -13.68
C ASP A 168 -33.76 -2.64 -14.01
N ASP A 169 -34.49 -2.07 -13.07
CA ASP A 169 -35.26 -0.85 -13.26
C ASP A 169 -34.34 0.37 -13.32
N GLY A 170 -34.36 1.06 -14.47
CA GLY A 170 -33.57 2.27 -14.70
C GLY A 170 -32.19 2.05 -15.31
N PHE A 171 -31.64 0.84 -15.31
CA PHE A 171 -30.36 0.52 -15.95
C PHE A 171 -30.47 -0.75 -16.81
N PRO A 172 -30.76 -0.61 -18.12
CA PRO A 172 -30.95 -1.77 -18.99
C PRO A 172 -29.67 -2.58 -19.20
N HIS A 173 -28.51 -1.99 -18.91
CA HIS A 173 -27.21 -2.60 -19.10
C HIS A 173 -26.53 -2.83 -17.74
N LEU A 174 -26.11 -4.07 -17.49
CA LEU A 174 -25.34 -4.44 -16.31
C LEU A 174 -24.11 -3.54 -16.12
N GLU A 175 -23.47 -3.11 -17.21
CA GLU A 175 -22.28 -2.27 -17.14
C GLU A 175 -22.53 -0.91 -16.48
N GLU A 176 -23.65 -0.27 -16.79
CA GLU A 176 -24.02 1.02 -16.19
C GLU A 176 -24.28 0.88 -14.70
N ARG A 177 -24.91 -0.23 -14.28
CA ARG A 177 -25.11 -0.55 -12.85
C ARG A 177 -23.79 -0.78 -12.13
N LEU A 178 -22.90 -1.59 -12.72
CA LEU A 178 -21.61 -1.88 -12.12
C LEU A 178 -20.74 -0.62 -12.02
N GLN A 179 -20.80 0.28 -13.02
CA GLN A 179 -20.11 1.56 -12.99
C GLN A 179 -20.66 2.45 -11.88
N LEU A 180 -21.98 2.59 -11.80
CA LEU A 180 -22.62 3.36 -10.74
C LEU A 180 -22.24 2.79 -9.37
N PHE A 181 -22.40 1.48 -9.17
CA PHE A 181 -22.01 0.80 -7.94
C PHE A 181 -20.56 1.12 -7.56
N ALA A 182 -19.64 1.07 -8.52
CA ALA A 182 -18.23 1.33 -8.24
C ALA A 182 -17.95 2.75 -7.75
N GLU A 183 -18.76 3.70 -8.19
CA GLU A 183 -18.63 5.10 -7.79
C GLU A 183 -19.27 5.36 -6.42
N VAL A 184 -20.37 4.67 -6.08
CA VAL A 184 -21.16 4.97 -4.87
C VAL A 184 -21.00 3.99 -3.72
N ALA A 185 -20.40 2.81 -3.93
CA ALA A 185 -20.35 1.74 -2.92
C ALA A 185 -19.71 2.19 -1.59
N GLY A 186 -18.71 3.08 -1.66
CA GLY A 186 -18.07 3.66 -0.48
C GLY A 186 -18.98 4.56 0.35
N CYS A 187 -20.05 5.10 -0.25
CA CYS A 187 -21.00 6.00 0.42
C CYS A 187 -22.19 5.25 1.05
N ILE A 188 -22.33 3.94 0.83
CA ILE A 188 -23.48 3.15 1.28
C ILE A 188 -23.10 2.31 2.49
N ASP A 189 -23.95 2.28 3.53
CA ASP A 189 -23.77 1.42 4.69
C ASP A 189 -23.69 -0.07 4.31
N GLU A 190 -22.76 -0.79 4.95
CA GLU A 190 -22.50 -2.21 4.69
C GLU A 190 -23.74 -3.08 4.82
N LYS A 191 -24.63 -2.78 5.78
CA LYS A 191 -25.83 -3.60 6.02
C LYS A 191 -26.81 -3.50 4.85
N ARG A 192 -26.88 -2.34 4.19
CA ARG A 192 -27.76 -2.13 3.03
C ARG A 192 -27.20 -2.79 1.79
N LEU A 193 -25.88 -2.75 1.59
CA LEU A 193 -25.23 -3.41 0.46
C LEU A 193 -25.49 -4.93 0.42
N ARG A 194 -25.78 -5.57 1.56
CA ARG A 194 -26.15 -7.00 1.63
C ARG A 194 -27.45 -7.35 0.93
N ALA A 195 -28.29 -6.38 0.61
CA ALA A 195 -29.51 -6.61 -0.18
C ALA A 195 -29.19 -6.86 -1.67
N LEU A 196 -27.97 -6.58 -2.13
CA LEU A 196 -27.52 -6.86 -3.50
C LEU A 196 -27.11 -8.32 -3.67
N ASP A 197 -27.18 -8.81 -4.91
CA ASP A 197 -26.58 -10.08 -5.29
C ASP A 197 -25.05 -9.95 -5.42
N LEU A 198 -24.37 -10.00 -4.29
CA LEU A 198 -22.91 -9.84 -4.20
C LEU A 198 -22.14 -10.91 -4.98
N TRP A 199 -22.74 -12.08 -5.20
CA TRP A 199 -22.16 -13.17 -5.99
C TRP A 199 -22.04 -12.82 -7.47
N THR A 200 -22.98 -12.03 -7.97
CA THR A 200 -22.94 -11.49 -9.33
C THR A 200 -22.03 -10.27 -9.38
N TYR A 201 -22.13 -9.34 -8.43
CA TYR A 201 -21.37 -8.08 -8.48
C TYR A 201 -19.85 -8.29 -8.39
N LEU A 202 -19.37 -9.10 -7.45
CA LEU A 202 -17.94 -9.25 -7.19
C LEU A 202 -17.12 -9.71 -8.41
N PRO A 203 -17.42 -10.85 -9.05
CA PRO A 203 -16.62 -11.31 -10.20
C PRO A 203 -16.68 -10.33 -11.37
N ASN A 204 -17.83 -9.68 -11.60
CA ASN A 204 -17.97 -8.70 -12.67
C ASN A 204 -17.14 -7.43 -12.42
N ILE A 205 -17.13 -6.92 -11.18
CA ILE A 205 -16.28 -5.78 -10.80
C ILE A 205 -14.80 -6.13 -10.94
N GLU A 206 -14.40 -7.32 -10.47
CA GLU A 206 -13.03 -7.83 -10.59
C GLU A 206 -12.59 -7.96 -12.06
N ASP A 207 -13.41 -8.58 -12.91
CA ASP A 207 -13.08 -8.77 -14.33
C ASP A 207 -12.99 -7.44 -15.08
N ARG A 208 -13.88 -6.48 -14.78
CA ARG A 208 -13.80 -5.13 -15.35
C ARG A 208 -12.57 -4.37 -14.89
N LEU A 209 -12.16 -4.51 -13.62
CA LEU A 209 -10.91 -3.93 -13.14
C LEU A 209 -9.72 -4.43 -13.97
N PHE A 210 -9.59 -5.74 -14.19
CA PHE A 210 -8.49 -6.29 -14.99
C PHE A 210 -8.56 -5.87 -16.47
N GLN A 211 -9.76 -5.75 -17.05
CA GLN A 211 -9.92 -5.21 -18.41
C GLN A 211 -9.45 -3.75 -18.50
N ILE A 212 -9.79 -2.94 -17.50
CA ILE A 212 -9.36 -1.55 -17.40
C ILE A 212 -7.84 -1.44 -17.25
N LEU A 213 -7.23 -2.26 -16.39
CA LEU A 213 -5.78 -2.29 -16.18
C LEU A 213 -5.00 -2.75 -17.42
N ALA A 214 -5.60 -3.61 -18.25
CA ALA A 214 -5.05 -4.00 -19.55
C ALA A 214 -5.20 -2.89 -20.61
N SER A 215 -6.05 -1.90 -20.39
CA SER A 215 -6.29 -0.76 -21.28
C SER A 215 -5.40 0.44 -20.92
N GLU A 216 -5.11 1.31 -21.89
CA GLU A 216 -4.11 2.38 -21.71
C GLU A 216 -4.64 3.65 -21.01
N ASN A 217 -5.97 3.88 -20.96
CA ASN A 217 -6.53 5.22 -20.71
C ASN A 217 -7.61 5.30 -19.60
N ALA A 218 -7.49 4.54 -18.50
CA ALA A 218 -8.61 4.44 -17.54
C ALA A 218 -8.19 4.38 -16.05
N ALA A 219 -7.21 5.20 -15.63
CA ALA A 219 -6.75 5.25 -14.25
C ALA A 219 -7.87 5.56 -13.23
N ASP A 220 -8.71 6.54 -13.51
CA ASP A 220 -9.82 6.93 -12.61
C ASP A 220 -10.84 5.80 -12.43
N GLN A 221 -11.13 5.07 -13.51
CA GLN A 221 -12.06 3.93 -13.46
C GLN A 221 -11.45 2.75 -12.70
N ALA A 222 -10.13 2.53 -12.83
CA ALA A 222 -9.46 1.48 -12.06
C ALA A 222 -9.59 1.73 -10.55
N SER A 223 -9.39 2.98 -10.12
CA SER A 223 -9.51 3.39 -8.71
C SER A 223 -10.92 3.19 -8.15
N SER A 224 -11.97 3.57 -8.89
CA SER A 224 -13.35 3.37 -8.43
C SER A 224 -13.70 1.88 -8.32
N ARG A 225 -13.31 1.05 -9.29
CA ARG A 225 -13.53 -0.41 -9.27
C ARG A 225 -12.75 -1.10 -8.16
N ALA A 226 -11.52 -0.68 -7.90
CA ALA A 226 -10.71 -1.19 -6.79
C ALA A 226 -11.35 -0.85 -5.43
N ARG A 227 -11.85 0.37 -5.23
CA ARG A 227 -12.62 0.74 -4.02
C ARG A 227 -13.90 -0.08 -3.88
N ALA A 228 -14.61 -0.29 -4.97
CA ALA A 228 -15.81 -1.13 -5.01
C ALA A 228 -15.50 -2.57 -4.58
N LEU A 229 -14.43 -3.15 -5.10
CA LEU A 229 -13.98 -4.49 -4.76
C LEU A 229 -13.58 -4.60 -3.27
N ALA A 230 -12.83 -3.61 -2.77
CA ALA A 230 -12.50 -3.50 -1.35
C ALA A 230 -13.76 -3.46 -0.47
N ARG A 231 -14.78 -2.69 -0.90
CA ARG A 231 -16.07 -2.61 -0.21
C ARG A 231 -16.82 -3.95 -0.23
N LEU A 232 -16.86 -4.64 -1.36
CA LEU A 232 -17.50 -5.95 -1.49
C LEU A 232 -16.87 -6.99 -0.55
N PHE A 233 -15.54 -7.01 -0.44
CA PHE A 233 -14.84 -7.87 0.52
C PHE A 233 -15.28 -7.63 1.96
N GLY A 234 -15.36 -6.38 2.41
CA GLY A 234 -15.85 -6.05 3.76
C GLY A 234 -17.31 -6.45 3.99
N VAL A 235 -18.19 -6.15 3.02
CA VAL A 235 -19.63 -6.49 3.11
C VAL A 235 -19.83 -8.00 3.22
N MET A 236 -19.13 -8.78 2.38
CA MET A 236 -19.26 -10.24 2.34
C MET A 236 -18.64 -10.93 3.56
N GLU A 237 -17.53 -10.42 4.10
CA GLU A 237 -16.92 -10.96 5.33
C GLU A 237 -17.82 -10.76 6.56
N ASN A 238 -18.59 -9.67 6.60
CA ASN A 238 -19.54 -9.43 7.67
C ASN A 238 -20.90 -10.16 7.45
N GLY A 239 -20.99 -10.99 6.40
CA GLY A 239 -22.20 -11.73 5.99
C GLY A 239 -22.35 -13.13 6.58
N GLU A 240 -23.22 -13.93 5.97
CA GLU A 240 -23.43 -15.34 6.31
C GLU A 240 -22.18 -16.20 6.02
N PRO A 241 -22.00 -17.36 6.67
CA PRO A 241 -20.81 -18.20 6.50
C PRO A 241 -20.46 -18.56 5.05
N GLN A 242 -21.46 -18.72 4.19
CA GLN A 242 -21.25 -19.00 2.76
C GLN A 242 -20.70 -17.77 2.01
N MET A 243 -21.20 -16.57 2.31
CA MET A 243 -20.68 -15.32 1.75
C MET A 243 -19.26 -15.05 2.22
N ARG A 244 -18.97 -15.30 3.51
CA ARG A 244 -17.60 -15.24 4.07
C ARG A 244 -16.66 -16.17 3.32
N ARG A 245 -17.05 -17.44 3.16
CA ARG A 245 -16.23 -18.41 2.40
C ARG A 245 -15.91 -17.91 0.98
N CYS A 246 -16.92 -17.38 0.28
CA CYS A 246 -16.71 -16.83 -1.05
C CYS A 246 -15.80 -15.60 -1.05
N ALA A 247 -15.96 -14.69 -0.09
CA ALA A 247 -15.10 -13.52 0.05
C ALA A 247 -13.64 -13.96 0.13
N TRP A 248 -13.32 -14.91 1.02
CA TRP A 248 -11.98 -15.46 1.18
C TRP A 248 -11.44 -16.11 -0.10
N GLU A 249 -12.23 -16.98 -0.75
CA GLU A 249 -11.84 -17.59 -2.02
C GLU A 249 -11.51 -16.53 -3.08
N LYS A 250 -12.31 -15.46 -3.14
CA LYS A 250 -12.12 -14.37 -4.08
C LYS A 250 -10.95 -13.46 -3.74
N MET A 251 -10.63 -13.22 -2.47
CA MET A 251 -9.42 -12.51 -2.07
C MET A 251 -8.15 -13.25 -2.51
N PHE A 252 -8.12 -14.59 -2.37
CA PHE A 252 -7.01 -15.42 -2.88
C PHE A 252 -6.89 -15.31 -4.41
N VAL A 253 -8.00 -15.45 -5.13
CA VAL A 253 -8.02 -15.34 -6.60
C VAL A 253 -7.55 -13.95 -7.05
N PHE A 254 -8.03 -12.89 -6.40
CA PHE A 254 -7.62 -11.52 -6.68
C PHE A 254 -6.11 -11.31 -6.51
N CYS A 255 -5.52 -11.72 -5.38
CA CYS A 255 -4.08 -11.58 -5.16
C CYS A 255 -3.28 -12.37 -6.21
N SER A 256 -3.71 -13.60 -6.53
CA SER A 256 -3.06 -14.41 -7.56
C SER A 256 -3.11 -13.76 -8.95
N ARG A 257 -4.28 -13.26 -9.37
CA ARG A 257 -4.45 -12.59 -10.67
C ARG A 257 -3.66 -11.28 -10.74
N MET A 258 -3.61 -10.52 -9.66
CA MET A 258 -2.84 -9.28 -9.61
C MET A 258 -1.34 -9.56 -9.70
N ARG A 259 -0.85 -10.62 -9.05
CA ARG A 259 0.53 -11.07 -9.18
C ARG A 259 0.85 -11.45 -10.63
N GLU A 260 0.03 -12.31 -11.24
CA GLU A 260 0.20 -12.73 -12.64
C GLU A 260 0.15 -11.54 -13.61
N PHE A 261 -0.77 -10.60 -13.39
CA PHE A 261 -0.87 -9.38 -14.16
C PHE A 261 0.42 -8.55 -14.07
N ALA A 262 0.92 -8.29 -12.86
CA ALA A 262 2.16 -7.55 -12.65
C ALA A 262 3.39 -8.27 -13.25
N GLU A 263 3.43 -9.61 -13.17
CA GLU A 263 4.52 -10.40 -13.75
C GLU A 263 4.55 -10.38 -15.27
N THR A 264 3.38 -10.48 -15.90
CA THR A 264 3.22 -10.36 -17.36
C THR A 264 3.69 -8.99 -17.84
N GLN A 265 3.62 -8.00 -16.95
CA GLN A 265 3.97 -6.61 -17.21
C GLN A 265 5.36 -6.21 -16.71
N ARG A 266 6.26 -7.15 -16.40
CA ARG A 266 7.67 -6.87 -16.03
C ARG A 266 8.44 -6.04 -17.07
N GLY A 267 7.89 -5.86 -18.27
CA GLY A 267 8.37 -4.95 -19.31
C GLY A 267 8.26 -3.45 -18.97
N TRP A 268 7.58 -3.05 -17.88
CA TRP A 268 7.55 -1.65 -17.41
C TRP A 268 8.94 -1.07 -17.05
N ARG A 269 9.99 -1.89 -17.10
CA ARG A 269 11.34 -1.63 -16.57
C ARG A 269 12.36 -1.07 -17.56
N ALA A 270 12.05 -0.96 -18.85
CA ALA A 270 13.08 -0.58 -19.81
C ALA A 270 13.52 0.88 -19.58
N GLU A 271 14.79 1.09 -19.20
CA GLU A 271 15.40 2.42 -19.09
C GLU A 271 15.20 3.17 -20.42
N GLY A 272 14.49 4.31 -20.36
CA GLY A 272 14.12 5.09 -21.55
C GLY A 272 12.79 4.70 -22.20
N ALA A 273 11.99 3.86 -21.57
CA ALA A 273 10.60 3.64 -21.98
C ALA A 273 9.75 4.89 -21.77
N ASP A 274 8.73 5.05 -22.62
CA ASP A 274 7.68 6.06 -22.47
C ASP A 274 7.11 6.06 -21.04
N ASP A 275 6.61 7.21 -20.58
CA ASP A 275 5.97 7.34 -19.26
C ASP A 275 4.73 6.42 -19.10
N ALA A 276 4.14 5.95 -20.21
CA ALA A 276 2.88 5.22 -20.22
C ALA A 276 2.92 3.84 -19.50
N PRO A 277 3.89 2.92 -19.77
CA PRO A 277 4.07 1.70 -18.99
C PRO A 277 4.21 1.94 -17.47
N PHE A 278 4.95 2.97 -17.07
CA PHE A 278 5.17 3.28 -15.67
C PHE A 278 3.89 3.78 -14.98
N GLU A 279 3.15 4.70 -15.62
CA GLU A 279 1.86 5.18 -15.12
C GLU A 279 0.79 4.07 -15.07
N ARG A 280 0.84 3.11 -16.00
CA ARG A 280 0.03 1.89 -15.92
C ARG A 280 0.41 1.03 -14.72
N GLY A 281 1.71 0.89 -14.45
CA GLY A 281 2.22 0.19 -13.28
C GLY A 281 1.79 0.83 -11.97
N LYS A 282 1.83 2.16 -11.87
CA LYS A 282 1.28 2.91 -10.73
C LYS A 282 -0.21 2.66 -10.56
N THR A 283 -0.97 2.75 -11.64
CA THR A 283 -2.43 2.52 -11.61
C THR A 283 -2.76 1.11 -11.12
N ALA A 284 -2.01 0.09 -11.58
CA ALA A 284 -2.17 -1.29 -11.12
C ALA A 284 -1.80 -1.46 -9.64
N LEU A 285 -0.70 -0.86 -9.18
CA LEU A 285 -0.30 -0.88 -7.77
C LEU A 285 -1.36 -0.22 -6.88
N PHE A 286 -1.86 0.98 -7.23
CA PHE A 286 -2.94 1.63 -6.48
C PHE A 286 -4.22 0.78 -6.45
N SER A 287 -4.55 0.15 -7.58
CA SER A 287 -5.72 -0.73 -7.69
C SER A 287 -5.57 -2.02 -6.90
N PHE A 288 -4.33 -2.43 -6.58
CA PHE A 288 -4.04 -3.53 -5.67
C PHE A 288 -4.10 -3.10 -4.20
N LEU A 289 -3.47 -1.98 -3.85
CA LEU A 289 -3.37 -1.50 -2.46
C LEU A 289 -4.75 -1.29 -1.81
N LEU A 290 -5.73 -0.78 -2.57
CA LEU A 290 -7.07 -0.50 -2.05
C LEU A 290 -7.81 -1.77 -1.56
N PRO A 291 -8.02 -2.83 -2.38
CA PRO A 291 -8.53 -4.11 -1.90
C PRO A 291 -7.64 -4.76 -0.85
N SER A 292 -6.31 -4.67 -0.96
CA SER A 292 -5.40 -5.27 0.01
C SER A 292 -5.49 -4.66 1.40
N LEU A 293 -5.78 -3.36 1.52
CA LEU A 293 -6.06 -2.72 2.81
C LEU A 293 -7.33 -3.30 3.44
N ALA A 294 -8.40 -3.50 2.66
CA ALA A 294 -9.63 -4.13 3.17
C ALA A 294 -9.39 -5.61 3.58
N VAL A 295 -8.60 -6.34 2.79
CA VAL A 295 -8.15 -7.69 3.14
C VAL A 295 -7.39 -7.66 4.47
N LEU A 296 -6.44 -6.74 4.63
CA LEU A 296 -5.66 -6.63 5.85
C LEU A 296 -6.53 -6.29 7.07
N ASP A 297 -7.47 -5.36 6.94
CA ASP A 297 -8.40 -5.01 8.03
C ASP A 297 -9.24 -6.22 8.46
N ILE A 298 -9.64 -7.07 7.51
CA ILE A 298 -10.31 -8.35 7.79
C ILE A 298 -9.38 -9.31 8.52
N LEU A 299 -8.13 -9.45 8.08
CA LEU A 299 -7.16 -10.34 8.69
C LEU A 299 -6.78 -9.92 10.13
N LEU A 300 -6.66 -8.62 10.37
CA LEU A 300 -6.32 -8.03 11.67
C LEU A 300 -7.47 -8.04 12.67
N ALA A 301 -8.73 -8.04 12.20
CA ALA A 301 -9.89 -8.24 13.07
C ALA A 301 -9.94 -9.64 13.71
N ASP A 302 -9.04 -10.53 13.30
CA ASP A 302 -8.91 -11.93 13.72
C ASP A 302 -10.21 -12.75 13.70
N PRO A 303 -11.01 -12.69 12.61
CA PRO A 303 -12.09 -13.64 12.46
C PRO A 303 -11.49 -15.03 12.24
N GLU A 304 -11.98 -16.03 12.97
CA GLU A 304 -11.66 -17.42 12.64
C GLU A 304 -12.02 -17.65 11.17
N PRO A 305 -11.04 -18.02 10.31
CA PRO A 305 -11.28 -18.12 8.89
C PRO A 305 -12.35 -19.19 8.65
N PRO A 306 -13.27 -18.98 7.69
CA PRO A 306 -14.23 -20.02 7.35
C PRO A 306 -13.46 -21.30 7.00
N GLN A 307 -13.99 -22.45 7.42
CA GLN A 307 -13.46 -23.75 6.99
C GLN A 307 -13.57 -23.82 5.46
N LEU A 308 -12.46 -23.47 4.79
CA LEU A 308 -12.27 -23.68 3.37
C LEU A 308 -12.12 -25.19 3.18
N PRO A 309 -12.70 -25.77 2.12
CA PRO A 309 -12.52 -27.18 1.83
C PRO A 309 -11.02 -27.46 1.83
N SER A 310 -10.60 -28.33 2.75
CA SER A 310 -9.19 -28.63 3.03
C SER A 310 -8.55 -29.18 1.78
N SER A 311 -8.13 -28.30 0.87
CA SER A 311 -7.15 -28.66 -0.14
C SER A 311 -5.94 -29.04 0.69
N SER A 312 -5.63 -30.34 0.74
CA SER A 312 -4.58 -30.98 1.53
C SER A 312 -3.17 -30.48 1.22
N LEU A 313 -3.07 -29.40 0.43
CA LEU A 313 -1.86 -28.82 -0.11
C LEU A 313 -1.50 -27.48 0.53
N ARG A 314 -2.37 -26.87 1.35
CA ARG A 314 -2.04 -25.60 2.03
C ARG A 314 -1.42 -25.88 3.40
N PRO A 315 -0.12 -25.61 3.59
CA PRO A 315 0.60 -25.92 4.82
C PRO A 315 0.49 -24.80 5.87
N LEU A 316 -0.04 -23.64 5.50
CA LEU A 316 -0.17 -22.46 6.34
C LEU A 316 -1.63 -22.21 6.76
N HIS A 317 -1.80 -21.51 7.88
CA HIS A 317 -3.09 -20.97 8.28
C HIS A 317 -3.67 -20.08 7.15
N PRO A 318 -4.99 -20.10 6.86
CA PRO A 318 -5.56 -19.32 5.75
C PRO A 318 -5.19 -17.84 5.78
N SER A 319 -5.24 -17.19 6.95
CA SER A 319 -4.83 -15.78 7.11
C SER A 319 -3.37 -15.53 6.76
N ALA A 320 -2.48 -16.44 7.16
CA ALA A 320 -1.06 -16.37 6.85
C ALA A 320 -0.81 -16.60 5.36
N GLN A 321 -1.52 -17.55 4.74
CA GLN A 321 -1.43 -17.78 3.31
C GLN A 321 -1.89 -16.56 2.51
N LEU A 322 -2.99 -15.91 2.91
CA LEU A 322 -3.47 -14.71 2.22
C LEU A 322 -2.51 -13.53 2.41
N SER A 323 -1.92 -13.40 3.59
CA SER A 323 -0.88 -12.39 3.86
C SER A 323 0.38 -12.62 3.03
N LEU A 324 0.83 -13.88 2.95
CA LEU A 324 1.89 -14.29 2.05
C LEU A 324 1.54 -13.91 0.60
N ASP A 325 0.30 -14.16 0.18
CA ASP A 325 -0.11 -13.85 -1.18
C ASP A 325 -0.12 -12.35 -1.49
N VAL A 326 -0.50 -11.52 -0.51
CA VAL A 326 -0.39 -10.05 -0.57
C VAL A 326 1.07 -9.61 -0.68
N LEU A 327 1.95 -10.15 0.17
CA LEU A 327 3.38 -9.81 0.18
C LEU A 327 4.08 -10.17 -1.13
N LEU A 328 3.84 -11.38 -1.63
CA LEU A 328 4.38 -11.81 -2.92
C LEU A 328 3.85 -10.96 -4.09
N THR A 329 2.63 -10.44 -3.98
CA THR A 329 2.09 -9.50 -4.98
C THR A 329 2.73 -8.11 -4.85
N LEU A 330 3.00 -7.61 -3.64
CA LEU A 330 3.77 -6.37 -3.47
C LEU A 330 5.19 -6.50 -4.05
N ALA A 331 5.82 -7.67 -3.90
CA ALA A 331 7.16 -7.93 -4.42
C ALA A 331 7.24 -7.76 -5.95
N THR A 332 6.18 -8.09 -6.70
CA THR A 332 6.16 -7.93 -8.16
C THR A 332 6.09 -6.46 -8.59
N PHE A 333 5.65 -5.57 -7.71
CA PHE A 333 5.61 -4.11 -7.91
C PHE A 333 6.86 -3.38 -7.41
N ALA A 334 7.90 -4.08 -6.95
CA ALA A 334 9.07 -3.48 -6.32
C ALA A 334 9.73 -2.35 -7.14
N SER A 335 9.81 -2.49 -8.47
CA SER A 335 10.38 -1.47 -9.35
C SER A 335 9.55 -0.19 -9.41
N ILE A 336 8.22 -0.32 -9.39
CA ILE A 336 7.30 0.83 -9.36
C ILE A 336 7.42 1.55 -8.02
N ILE A 337 7.56 0.78 -6.93
CA ILE A 337 7.73 1.31 -5.57
C ILE A 337 9.02 2.11 -5.44
N GLU A 338 10.14 1.59 -5.95
CA GLU A 338 11.45 2.27 -5.87
C GLU A 338 11.49 3.57 -6.69
N GLN A 339 10.86 3.60 -7.87
CA GLN A 339 10.89 4.76 -8.76
C GLN A 339 9.88 5.86 -8.40
N ALA A 340 8.87 5.57 -7.59
CA ALA A 340 7.85 6.55 -7.26
C ALA A 340 8.33 7.54 -6.18
N GLU A 341 8.66 8.75 -6.61
CA GLU A 341 8.93 9.87 -5.71
C GLU A 341 7.69 10.19 -4.86
N GLY A 342 7.81 10.11 -3.53
CA GLY A 342 6.73 10.41 -2.58
C GLY A 342 6.01 9.19 -1.99
N GLY A 343 6.33 7.98 -2.46
CA GLY A 343 5.73 6.74 -1.96
C GLY A 343 4.25 6.58 -2.33
N PHE A 344 3.65 5.48 -1.89
CA PHE A 344 2.25 5.15 -2.14
C PHE A 344 1.47 5.17 -0.84
N GLU A 345 0.35 5.89 -0.82
CA GLU A 345 -0.56 5.90 0.33
C GLU A 345 -1.01 4.46 0.66
N GLY A 346 -0.87 4.07 1.92
CA GLY A 346 -1.24 2.75 2.39
C GLY A 346 -0.23 1.63 2.11
N TYR A 347 0.79 1.82 1.28
CA TYR A 347 1.78 0.76 0.97
C TYR A 347 2.44 0.18 2.22
N HIS A 348 3.02 1.03 3.08
CA HIS A 348 3.66 0.58 4.31
C HIS A 348 2.67 -0.11 5.26
N ARG A 349 1.41 0.35 5.31
CA ARG A 349 0.37 -0.29 6.12
C ARG A 349 0.07 -1.70 5.59
N VAL A 350 -0.05 -1.88 4.28
CA VAL A 350 -0.27 -3.21 3.67
C VAL A 350 0.95 -4.10 3.88
N LEU A 351 2.17 -3.59 3.65
CA LEU A 351 3.41 -4.33 3.82
C LEU A 351 3.57 -4.83 5.26
N TYR A 352 3.60 -3.91 6.23
CA TYR A 352 3.85 -4.26 7.63
C TYR A 352 2.68 -5.05 8.22
N GLY A 353 1.43 -4.66 7.95
CA GLY A 353 0.30 -5.43 8.45
C GLY A 353 0.24 -6.85 7.89
N ALA A 354 0.64 -7.07 6.63
CA ALA A 354 0.71 -8.43 6.10
C ALA A 354 1.88 -9.23 6.71
N LEU A 355 3.02 -8.59 7.02
CA LEU A 355 4.10 -9.23 7.76
C LEU A 355 3.66 -9.61 9.18
N ASP A 356 3.05 -8.68 9.92
CA ASP A 356 2.48 -8.90 11.24
C ASP A 356 1.55 -10.12 11.26
N VAL A 357 0.59 -10.19 10.32
CA VAL A 357 -0.35 -11.32 10.23
C VAL A 357 0.37 -12.62 9.88
N LEU A 358 1.33 -12.59 8.94
CA LEU A 358 2.10 -13.77 8.55
C LEU A 358 2.89 -14.34 9.73
N VAL A 359 3.59 -13.48 10.47
CA VAL A 359 4.37 -13.83 11.66
C VAL A 359 3.45 -14.33 12.77
N ALA A 360 2.39 -13.59 13.08
CA ALA A 360 1.46 -13.95 14.16
C ALA A 360 0.72 -15.28 13.91
N LYS A 361 0.35 -15.58 12.65
CA LYS A 361 -0.49 -16.74 12.31
C LYS A 361 0.30 -17.96 11.83
N SER A 362 1.58 -17.83 11.50
CA SER A 362 2.39 -18.96 11.01
C SER A 362 3.83 -18.99 11.50
N GLY A 363 4.27 -17.97 12.26
CA GLY A 363 5.57 -17.90 12.87
C GLY A 363 6.71 -18.18 11.88
N PRO A 364 7.70 -19.02 12.26
CA PRO A 364 8.86 -19.33 11.42
C PRO A 364 8.50 -19.90 10.05
N ASN A 365 7.46 -20.73 10.00
CA ASN A 365 7.09 -21.44 8.78
C ASN A 365 6.53 -20.49 7.72
N GLY A 366 5.72 -19.52 8.13
CA GLY A 366 5.16 -18.51 7.22
C GLY A 366 6.26 -17.64 6.62
N VAL A 367 7.24 -17.25 7.44
CA VAL A 367 8.34 -16.41 7.01
C VAL A 367 9.35 -17.17 6.15
N ARG A 368 9.69 -18.42 6.50
CA ARG A 368 10.47 -19.29 5.62
C ARG A 368 9.82 -19.41 4.25
N ARG A 369 8.51 -19.67 4.22
CA ARG A 369 7.71 -19.75 2.99
C ARG A 369 7.77 -18.45 2.19
N LEU A 370 7.70 -17.30 2.83
CA LEU A 370 7.85 -16.00 2.15
C LEU A 370 9.17 -15.93 1.40
N PHE A 371 10.29 -16.21 2.06
CA PHE A 371 11.60 -16.10 1.42
C PHE A 371 11.98 -17.27 0.50
N GLU A 372 11.33 -18.44 0.62
CA GLU A 372 11.44 -19.52 -0.38
C GLU A 372 10.99 -19.06 -1.78
N HIS A 373 10.12 -18.05 -1.87
CA HIS A 373 9.67 -17.46 -3.12
C HIS A 373 10.58 -16.33 -3.63
N ALA A 374 11.62 -15.94 -2.88
CA ALA A 374 12.56 -14.93 -3.34
C ALA A 374 13.28 -15.43 -4.61
N PRO A 375 13.19 -14.69 -5.75
CA PRO A 375 13.80 -15.13 -7.00
C PRO A 375 15.30 -15.34 -6.82
N ARG A 376 15.88 -16.29 -7.55
CA ARG A 376 17.35 -16.44 -7.60
C ARG A 376 17.97 -15.22 -8.27
N ASP A 377 17.39 -14.82 -9.40
CA ASP A 377 17.79 -13.65 -10.18
C ASP A 377 16.79 -12.52 -9.91
N MET A 378 17.22 -11.56 -9.11
CA MET A 378 16.43 -10.38 -8.73
C MET A 378 17.04 -9.12 -9.36
N SER A 379 16.16 -8.21 -9.78
CA SER A 379 16.51 -6.81 -10.04
C SER A 379 16.88 -6.08 -8.74
N ALA A 380 17.58 -4.93 -8.87
CA ALA A 380 17.92 -4.05 -7.75
C ALA A 380 16.69 -3.69 -6.88
N SER A 381 15.58 -3.38 -7.54
CA SER A 381 14.34 -3.02 -6.86
C SER A 381 13.75 -4.18 -6.06
N GLU A 382 13.71 -5.37 -6.65
CA GLU A 382 13.17 -6.58 -5.99
C GLU A 382 14.04 -6.93 -4.79
N ALA A 383 15.35 -6.90 -4.99
CA ALA A 383 16.34 -7.07 -3.95
C ALA A 383 16.13 -6.12 -2.75
N THR A 384 16.02 -4.82 -3.02
CA THR A 384 15.75 -3.80 -2.00
C THR A 384 14.44 -4.12 -1.26
N TRP A 385 13.38 -4.47 -1.99
CA TRP A 385 12.10 -4.86 -1.39
C TRP A 385 12.23 -6.07 -0.45
N TRP A 386 12.91 -7.14 -0.88
CA TRP A 386 13.12 -8.33 -0.06
C TRP A 386 13.96 -8.05 1.18
N LEU A 387 14.96 -7.17 1.07
CA LEU A 387 15.74 -6.72 2.21
C LEU A 387 14.91 -5.90 3.19
N THR A 388 14.09 -4.95 2.70
CA THR A 388 13.17 -4.17 3.54
C THR A 388 12.18 -5.08 4.27
N ALA A 389 11.61 -6.08 3.58
CA ALA A 389 10.72 -7.05 4.20
C ALA A 389 11.44 -7.86 5.30
N ALA A 390 12.66 -8.33 5.04
CA ALA A 390 13.44 -9.07 6.02
C ALA A 390 13.85 -8.22 7.23
N GLU A 391 14.29 -6.99 7.00
CA GLU A 391 14.60 -6.03 8.07
C GLU A 391 13.38 -5.78 8.95
N SER A 392 12.21 -5.62 8.34
CA SER A 392 10.97 -5.35 9.07
C SER A 392 10.55 -6.53 9.93
N VAL A 393 10.68 -7.75 9.40
CA VAL A 393 10.48 -8.98 10.17
C VAL A 393 11.47 -9.07 11.34
N VAL A 394 12.74 -8.71 11.15
CA VAL A 394 13.74 -8.69 12.23
C VAL A 394 13.40 -7.64 13.28
N ASN A 395 12.99 -6.44 12.87
CA ASN A 395 12.62 -5.35 13.78
C ASN A 395 11.36 -5.68 14.60
N GLU A 396 10.37 -6.34 13.98
CA GLU A 396 9.20 -6.86 14.70
C GLU A 396 9.63 -7.85 15.78
N LEU A 397 10.64 -8.69 15.54
CA LEU A 397 11.16 -9.60 16.57
C LEU A 397 11.96 -8.88 17.66
N ASP A 398 12.77 -7.88 17.32
CA ASP A 398 13.56 -7.12 18.29
C ASP A 398 12.66 -6.31 19.24
N GLY A 399 11.49 -5.86 18.78
CA GLY A 399 10.44 -5.32 19.64
C GLY A 399 9.99 -6.26 20.77
N TRP A 400 10.28 -7.57 20.64
CA TRP A 400 9.93 -8.59 21.62
C TRP A 400 11.06 -8.89 22.60
N CYS A 401 12.00 -7.96 22.83
CA CYS A 401 13.16 -8.02 23.75
C CYS A 401 12.98 -8.60 25.17
N SER A 402 11.81 -9.12 25.53
CA SER A 402 11.66 -10.27 26.45
C SER A 402 12.16 -11.62 25.84
N LEU A 403 12.95 -11.59 24.77
CA LEU A 403 13.40 -12.65 23.83
C LEU A 403 14.13 -13.86 24.45
N GLU A 404 14.66 -13.77 25.67
CA GLU A 404 15.38 -14.92 26.27
C GLU A 404 14.46 -16.05 26.74
N LYS A 405 13.13 -15.81 26.83
CA LYS A 405 12.21 -16.75 27.49
C LYS A 405 11.33 -17.56 26.54
N ASP A 406 11.22 -17.20 25.26
CA ASP A 406 10.31 -17.86 24.32
C ASP A 406 11.07 -18.72 23.30
N SER A 407 10.99 -20.05 23.45
CA SER A 407 11.66 -21.00 22.57
C SER A 407 11.17 -20.97 21.11
N THR A 408 9.98 -20.41 20.86
CA THR A 408 9.43 -20.30 19.49
C THR A 408 10.18 -19.27 18.63
N GLN A 409 10.78 -18.26 19.25
CA GLN A 409 11.54 -17.21 18.56
C GLN A 409 12.95 -17.67 18.17
N GLY A 410 13.59 -18.51 18.98
CA GLY A 410 14.88 -19.13 18.62
C GLY A 410 14.78 -19.94 17.32
N ALA A 411 13.73 -20.76 17.20
CA ALA A 411 13.42 -21.50 15.98
C ALA A 411 13.10 -20.59 14.78
N PHE A 412 12.58 -19.39 15.02
CA PHE A 412 12.35 -18.40 13.97
C PHE A 412 13.66 -17.87 13.40
N VAL A 413 14.53 -17.36 14.29
CA VAL A 413 15.80 -16.75 13.88
C VAL A 413 16.72 -17.78 13.24
N GLU A 414 16.65 -19.03 13.70
CA GLU A 414 17.35 -20.16 13.08
C GLU A 414 16.97 -20.36 11.61
N GLU A 415 15.73 -20.05 11.24
CA GLU A 415 15.22 -20.19 9.88
C GLU A 415 15.44 -18.96 9.02
N ILE A 416 15.20 -17.75 9.53
CA ILE A 416 15.36 -16.53 8.73
C ILE A 416 16.82 -16.06 8.64
N GLY A 417 17.64 -16.32 9.66
CA GLY A 417 19.02 -15.85 9.72
C GLY A 417 19.84 -16.23 8.48
N PRO A 418 19.90 -17.52 8.10
CA PRO A 418 20.58 -17.96 6.90
C PRO A 418 20.02 -17.35 5.62
N VAL A 419 18.70 -17.19 5.54
CA VAL A 419 18.03 -16.59 4.38
C VAL A 419 18.46 -15.13 4.24
N TYR A 420 18.34 -14.32 5.29
CA TYR A 420 18.69 -12.90 5.25
C TYR A 420 20.18 -12.70 4.96
N ALA A 421 21.05 -13.48 5.60
CA ALA A 421 22.47 -13.51 5.30
C ALA A 421 22.75 -13.84 3.82
N SER A 422 22.03 -14.82 3.25
CA SER A 422 22.18 -15.19 1.84
C SER A 422 21.71 -14.09 0.88
N LEU A 423 20.67 -13.33 1.24
CA LEU A 423 20.16 -12.21 0.46
C LEU A 423 21.19 -11.08 0.43
N VAL A 424 21.70 -10.66 1.59
CA VAL A 424 22.73 -9.61 1.69
C VAL A 424 23.99 -9.98 0.91
N LEU A 425 24.43 -11.25 0.98
CA LEU A 425 25.56 -11.72 0.18
C LEU A 425 25.28 -11.67 -1.32
N ARG A 426 24.07 -12.04 -1.74
CA ARG A 426 23.66 -11.98 -3.15
C ARG A 426 23.66 -10.53 -3.65
N GLN A 427 23.13 -9.61 -2.86
CA GLN A 427 23.12 -8.18 -3.19
C GLN A 427 24.51 -7.60 -3.34
N ALA A 428 25.42 -7.95 -2.44
CA ALA A 428 26.80 -7.47 -2.51
C ALA A 428 27.51 -8.02 -3.74
N ARG A 429 27.25 -9.28 -4.12
CA ARG A 429 27.81 -9.89 -5.34
C ARG A 429 27.26 -9.28 -6.63
N GLN A 430 26.01 -8.83 -6.61
CA GLN A 430 25.39 -8.16 -7.75
C GLN A 430 25.79 -6.67 -7.84
N GLY A 431 26.56 -6.16 -6.87
CA GLY A 431 27.01 -4.77 -6.83
C GLY A 431 25.94 -3.77 -6.34
N TYR A 432 24.79 -4.25 -5.89
CA TYR A 432 23.70 -3.40 -5.39
C TYR A 432 23.99 -2.83 -4.00
N ILE A 433 24.79 -3.52 -3.20
CA ILE A 433 25.39 -2.96 -1.99
C ILE A 433 26.91 -3.00 -2.11
N THR A 434 27.55 -1.98 -1.57
CA THR A 434 29.01 -1.88 -1.53
C THR A 434 29.60 -2.93 -0.59
N LEU A 435 30.85 -3.32 -0.86
CA LEU A 435 31.58 -4.25 -0.01
C LEU A 435 31.78 -3.73 1.43
N ASP A 436 31.88 -2.41 1.60
CA ASP A 436 31.90 -1.78 2.92
C ASP A 436 30.57 -1.90 3.66
N GLN A 437 29.44 -1.71 2.96
CA GLN A 437 28.10 -1.93 3.53
C GLN A 437 27.92 -3.39 3.95
N LEU A 438 28.38 -4.35 3.14
CA LEU A 438 28.38 -5.78 3.53
C LEU A 438 29.19 -6.00 4.81
N ARG A 439 30.40 -5.44 4.90
CA ARG A 439 31.28 -5.56 6.07
C ARG A 439 30.63 -5.00 7.35
N SER A 440 29.84 -3.94 7.23
CA SER A 440 29.13 -3.34 8.36
C SER A 440 27.82 -4.06 8.72
N ALA A 441 27.04 -4.50 7.73
CA ALA A 441 25.73 -5.10 7.95
C ALA A 441 25.80 -6.56 8.41
N TYR A 442 26.70 -7.36 7.83
CA TYR A 442 26.75 -8.80 8.08
C TYR A 442 27.04 -9.17 9.54
N PRO A 443 27.96 -8.49 10.26
CA PRO A 443 28.17 -8.76 11.68
C PRO A 443 26.93 -8.54 12.55
N LEU A 444 26.08 -7.57 12.21
CA LEU A 444 24.82 -7.34 12.91
C LEU A 444 23.85 -8.50 12.75
N ILE A 445 23.80 -9.10 11.55
CA ILE A 445 23.00 -10.30 11.27
C ILE A 445 23.51 -11.47 12.11
N VAL A 446 24.82 -11.70 12.11
CA VAL A 446 25.43 -12.78 12.91
C VAL A 446 25.17 -12.57 14.40
N ALA A 447 25.31 -11.33 14.89
CA ALA A 447 25.04 -10.99 16.28
C ALA A 447 23.59 -11.30 16.69
N ALA A 448 22.62 -11.01 15.82
CA ALA A 448 21.21 -11.34 16.06
C ALA A 448 20.98 -12.86 16.04
N VAL A 449 21.54 -13.56 15.04
CA VAL A 449 21.39 -15.01 14.88
C VAL A 449 21.99 -15.78 16.05
N VAL A 450 23.21 -15.44 16.48
CA VAL A 450 23.89 -16.12 17.59
C VAL A 450 23.11 -15.97 18.89
N ARG A 451 22.57 -14.77 19.15
CA ARG A 451 21.81 -14.49 20.37
C ARG A 451 20.59 -15.38 20.50
N ALA A 452 19.92 -15.64 19.38
CA ALA A 452 18.70 -16.44 19.35
C ALA A 452 18.96 -17.94 19.20
N SER A 453 19.94 -18.33 18.36
CA SER A 453 20.28 -19.72 18.10
C SER A 453 21.76 -19.91 17.74
N PRO A 454 22.62 -20.29 18.71
CA PRO A 454 24.03 -20.54 18.48
C PRO A 454 24.33 -21.66 17.46
N SER A 455 23.40 -22.62 17.26
CA SER A 455 23.55 -23.70 16.27
C SER A 455 23.55 -23.18 14.83
N THR A 456 22.82 -22.11 14.57
CA THR A 456 22.66 -21.51 13.24
C THR A 456 23.91 -20.75 12.79
N LEU A 457 24.78 -20.34 13.72
CA LEU A 457 26.00 -19.60 13.43
C LEU A 457 26.84 -20.28 12.34
N VAL A 458 27.04 -21.59 12.47
CA VAL A 458 27.87 -22.35 11.52
C VAL A 458 27.30 -22.26 10.11
N SER A 459 25.98 -22.32 9.96
CA SER A 459 25.31 -22.16 8.67
C SER A 459 25.57 -20.79 8.07
N VAL A 460 25.41 -19.72 8.87
CA VAL A 460 25.64 -18.33 8.43
C VAL A 460 27.11 -18.10 8.06
N ILE A 461 28.07 -18.52 8.89
CA ILE A 461 29.51 -18.43 8.56
C ILE A 461 29.86 -19.20 7.29
N ASN A 462 29.27 -20.38 7.09
CA ASN A 462 29.49 -21.18 5.90
C ASN A 462 28.94 -20.51 4.64
N LEU A 463 27.87 -19.71 4.74
CA LEU A 463 27.35 -18.94 3.59
C LEU A 463 28.38 -17.92 3.08
N LEU A 464 29.08 -17.19 3.97
CA LEU A 464 30.19 -16.29 3.59
C LEU A 464 31.29 -17.03 2.82
N SER A 465 31.60 -18.25 3.27
CA SER A 465 32.67 -19.08 2.71
C SER A 465 32.26 -19.84 1.45
N SER A 466 30.96 -19.90 1.14
CA SER A 466 30.45 -20.67 0.01
C SER A 466 30.77 -19.98 -1.33
N ARG A 467 31.61 -20.63 -2.15
CA ARG A 467 31.87 -20.22 -3.55
C ARG A 467 30.64 -20.43 -4.46
N SER A 468 29.66 -21.23 -4.02
CA SER A 468 28.55 -21.75 -4.84
C SER A 468 27.50 -20.70 -5.28
N VAL A 469 27.46 -19.51 -4.68
CA VAL A 469 26.41 -18.50 -4.97
C VAL A 469 26.80 -17.55 -6.12
N VAL A 470 27.67 -17.96 -7.06
CA VAL A 470 27.98 -17.13 -8.24
C VAL A 470 27.09 -17.61 -9.39
N PRO A 471 26.11 -16.80 -9.83
CA PRO A 471 25.47 -17.07 -11.11
C PRO A 471 26.56 -16.94 -12.18
N THR A 472 26.82 -18.03 -12.90
CA THR A 472 27.63 -18.02 -14.13
C THR A 472 26.88 -17.25 -15.21
N THR A 473 26.75 -15.93 -15.06
CA THR A 473 26.45 -15.06 -16.19
C THR A 473 27.66 -15.12 -17.12
N SER A 474 27.41 -15.43 -18.40
CA SER A 474 28.45 -15.67 -19.39
C SER A 474 29.50 -14.55 -19.35
N PRO A 475 30.79 -14.89 -19.19
CA PRO A 475 31.84 -13.90 -19.05
C PRO A 475 31.91 -13.06 -20.32
N SER A 476 31.51 -11.78 -20.23
CA SER A 476 31.92 -10.80 -21.22
C SER A 476 33.45 -10.67 -21.13
N PRO A 477 34.20 -10.92 -22.21
CA PRO A 477 35.63 -11.27 -22.14
C PRO A 477 36.61 -10.12 -21.86
N SER A 478 36.22 -9.05 -21.14
CA SER A 478 37.09 -7.87 -21.00
C SER A 478 37.25 -7.22 -19.62
N THR A 479 36.66 -7.73 -18.52
CA THR A 479 36.70 -6.97 -17.23
C THR A 479 37.01 -7.70 -15.89
N SER A 480 37.16 -9.02 -15.77
CA SER A 480 36.78 -9.67 -14.49
C SER A 480 37.86 -10.22 -13.52
N VAL A 481 39.12 -9.79 -13.53
CA VAL A 481 40.09 -10.22 -12.47
C VAL A 481 40.06 -9.36 -11.18
N PRO A 482 39.86 -8.03 -11.22
CA PRO A 482 39.90 -7.20 -10.01
C PRO A 482 38.79 -7.48 -8.99
N GLU A 483 37.59 -7.87 -9.45
CA GLU A 483 36.41 -8.02 -8.59
C GLU A 483 36.48 -9.23 -7.67
N GLU A 484 36.97 -10.38 -8.16
CA GLU A 484 37.10 -11.60 -7.34
C GLU A 484 38.06 -11.38 -6.16
N HIS A 485 39.17 -10.67 -6.40
CA HIS A 485 40.13 -10.33 -5.36
C HIS A 485 39.59 -9.33 -4.33
N ALA A 486 38.67 -8.44 -4.72
CA ALA A 486 38.00 -7.52 -3.80
C ALA A 486 36.96 -8.25 -2.95
N TRP A 487 36.21 -9.17 -3.55
CA TRP A 487 35.25 -10.03 -2.84
C TRP A 487 35.93 -10.92 -1.80
N ALA A 488 37.00 -11.63 -2.17
CA ALA A 488 37.75 -12.47 -1.25
C ALA A 488 38.31 -11.67 -0.07
N HIS A 489 38.84 -10.47 -0.35
CA HIS A 489 39.36 -9.57 0.68
C HIS A 489 38.26 -9.10 1.65
N THR A 490 37.11 -8.68 1.12
CA THR A 490 35.97 -8.24 1.94
C THR A 490 35.39 -9.38 2.76
N THR A 491 35.32 -10.58 2.18
CA THR A 491 34.83 -11.79 2.86
C THR A 491 35.68 -12.08 4.09
N LEU A 492 37.01 -12.02 3.96
CA LEU A 492 37.93 -12.27 5.06
C LEU A 492 37.83 -11.21 6.18
N LEU A 493 37.74 -9.92 5.81
CA LEU A 493 37.50 -8.85 6.80
C LEU A 493 36.15 -9.00 7.50
N THR A 494 35.11 -9.39 6.77
CA THR A 494 33.79 -9.63 7.35
C THR A 494 33.82 -10.82 8.30
N ARG A 495 34.56 -11.88 7.97
CA ARG A 495 34.76 -13.04 8.86
C ARG A 495 35.59 -12.71 10.11
N LEU A 496 36.49 -11.74 10.04
CA LEU A 496 37.18 -11.20 11.22
C LEU A 496 36.20 -10.41 12.10
N ALA A 497 35.37 -9.55 11.50
CA ALA A 497 34.41 -8.69 12.21
C ALA A 497 33.31 -9.48 12.94
N ILE A 498 33.01 -10.72 12.53
CA ILE A 498 32.03 -11.58 13.21
C ILE A 498 32.61 -12.35 14.41
N SER A 499 33.94 -12.37 14.59
CA SER A 499 34.60 -13.16 15.64
C SER A 499 34.10 -12.91 17.07
N PRO A 500 33.74 -11.68 17.49
CA PRO A 500 33.15 -11.44 18.81
C PRO A 500 31.86 -12.21 19.08
N TYR A 501 31.14 -12.57 18.01
CA TYR A 501 29.88 -13.31 18.11
C TYR A 501 30.07 -14.83 18.05
N VAL A 502 31.29 -15.34 17.89
CA VAL A 502 31.54 -16.79 17.84
C VAL A 502 31.56 -17.37 19.27
N PRO A 503 30.75 -18.39 19.61
CA PRO A 503 30.76 -19.01 20.92
C PRO A 503 32.17 -19.41 21.35
N THR A 504 32.50 -19.13 22.61
CA THR A 504 33.82 -19.36 23.21
C THR A 504 34.42 -20.74 22.90
N PRO A 505 33.66 -21.87 22.92
CA PRO A 505 34.19 -23.19 22.56
C PRO A 505 34.63 -23.34 21.09
N GLN A 506 34.10 -22.50 20.19
CA GLN A 506 34.37 -22.54 18.75
C GLN A 506 35.35 -21.44 18.30
N LEU A 507 35.56 -20.41 19.13
CA LEU A 507 36.34 -19.23 18.79
C LEU A 507 37.77 -19.57 18.35
N ARG A 508 38.48 -20.42 19.10
CA ARG A 508 39.87 -20.81 18.75
C ARG A 508 39.96 -21.41 17.35
N ARG A 509 39.09 -22.38 17.06
CA ARG A 509 39.03 -23.05 15.74
C ARG A 509 38.68 -22.06 14.61
N HIS A 510 37.79 -21.11 14.87
CA HIS A 510 37.43 -20.07 13.89
C HIS A 510 38.63 -19.15 13.60
N LEU A 511 39.34 -18.71 14.64
CA LEU A 511 40.53 -17.87 14.50
C LEU A 511 41.69 -18.62 13.80
N ASP A 512 41.91 -19.89 14.10
CA ASP A 512 42.92 -20.72 13.41
C ASP A 512 42.60 -20.84 11.90
N ALA A 513 41.33 -21.07 11.54
CA ALA A 513 40.91 -21.10 10.14
C ALA A 513 41.10 -19.74 9.44
N LEU A 514 40.95 -18.63 10.16
CA LEU A 514 41.24 -17.29 9.64
C LEU A 514 42.74 -17.05 9.46
N ALA A 515 43.57 -17.50 10.42
CA ALA A 515 45.02 -17.44 10.27
C ALA A 515 45.46 -18.20 9.01
N GLU A 516 45.02 -19.45 8.84
CA GLU A 516 45.35 -20.26 7.66
C GLU A 516 45.05 -19.52 6.35
N GLU A 517 43.88 -18.88 6.26
CA GLU A 517 43.49 -18.11 5.08
C GLU A 517 44.32 -16.83 4.90
N ILE A 518 44.57 -16.07 5.97
CA ILE A 518 45.41 -14.85 5.93
C ILE A 518 46.84 -15.21 5.51
N LEU A 519 47.38 -16.35 5.97
CA LEU A 519 48.74 -16.79 5.67
C LEU A 519 48.92 -17.19 4.19
N THR A 520 47.84 -17.51 3.47
CA THR A 520 47.89 -17.70 2.01
C THR A 520 48.18 -16.41 1.24
N VAL A 521 47.93 -15.25 1.86
CA VAL A 521 48.17 -13.93 1.27
C VAL A 521 49.68 -13.62 1.37
N PRO A 522 50.33 -13.10 0.31
CA PRO A 522 51.77 -12.83 0.34
C PRO A 522 52.20 -11.98 1.54
N ARG A 523 53.32 -12.37 2.19
CA ARG A 523 53.79 -11.84 3.48
C ARG A 523 53.89 -10.32 3.51
N ASP A 524 54.38 -9.73 2.43
CA ASP A 524 54.64 -8.28 2.32
C ASP A 524 53.53 -7.52 1.58
N SER A 525 52.38 -8.15 1.36
CA SER A 525 51.26 -7.47 0.71
C SER A 525 50.56 -6.50 1.67
N PRO A 526 50.09 -5.33 1.18
CA PRO A 526 49.33 -4.39 1.99
C PRO A 526 48.04 -5.03 2.56
N LYS A 527 47.44 -5.96 1.81
CA LYS A 527 46.25 -6.71 2.25
C LYS A 527 46.51 -7.55 3.51
N ARG A 528 47.65 -8.24 3.59
CA ARG A 528 48.00 -9.03 4.79
C ARG A 528 48.22 -8.14 6.01
N VAL A 529 48.85 -6.97 5.84
CA VAL A 529 49.01 -5.99 6.92
C VAL A 529 47.65 -5.50 7.42
N GLU A 530 46.71 -5.25 6.51
CA GLU A 530 45.33 -4.88 6.85
C GLU A 530 44.60 -6.00 7.60
N PHE A 531 44.67 -7.25 7.12
CA PHE A 531 44.05 -8.39 7.82
C PHE A 531 44.65 -8.61 9.21
N ALA A 532 45.98 -8.52 9.35
CA ALA A 532 46.66 -8.62 10.64
C ALA A 532 46.24 -7.49 11.58
N GLY A 533 46.10 -6.26 11.07
CA GLY A 533 45.60 -5.12 11.83
C GLY A 533 44.14 -5.30 12.28
N ALA A 534 43.27 -5.80 11.41
CA ALA A 534 41.89 -6.12 11.75
C ALA A 534 41.79 -7.25 12.77
N ALA A 535 42.58 -8.33 12.62
CA ALA A 535 42.63 -9.43 13.58
C ALA A 535 43.11 -8.97 14.96
N PHE A 536 44.16 -8.14 15.00
CA PHE A 536 44.64 -7.54 16.24
C PHE A 536 43.55 -6.70 16.91
N LYS A 537 42.89 -5.81 16.15
CA LYS A 537 41.81 -4.98 16.67
C LYS A 537 40.70 -5.84 17.29
N VAL A 538 40.26 -6.87 16.57
CA VAL A 538 39.21 -7.78 17.05
C VAL A 538 39.61 -8.42 18.38
N VAL A 539 40.83 -8.95 18.48
CA VAL A 539 41.34 -9.60 19.70
C VAL A 539 41.44 -8.62 20.88
N MET A 540 41.91 -7.40 20.62
CA MET A 540 42.21 -6.43 21.67
C MET A 540 40.98 -5.63 22.13
N GLU A 541 40.12 -5.25 21.21
CA GLU A 541 39.03 -4.29 21.44
C GLU A 541 37.66 -4.97 21.44
N ASP A 542 37.41 -5.85 20.47
CA ASP A 542 36.04 -6.29 20.17
C ASP A 542 35.63 -7.58 20.90
N LEU A 543 36.57 -8.45 21.28
CA LEU A 543 36.26 -9.66 22.06
C LEU A 543 35.82 -9.32 23.49
N GLY A 544 34.77 -10.01 23.95
CA GLY A 544 34.31 -9.97 25.34
C GLY A 544 35.34 -10.55 26.31
N ASP A 545 35.21 -10.25 27.61
CA ASP A 545 36.22 -10.62 28.62
C ASP A 545 36.44 -12.14 28.72
N ASP A 546 35.39 -12.95 28.49
CA ASP A 546 35.45 -14.41 28.50
C ASP A 546 36.18 -15.00 27.28
N GLN A 547 36.12 -14.29 26.14
CA GLN A 547 36.78 -14.67 24.89
C GLN A 547 38.19 -14.09 24.76
N ARG A 548 38.45 -12.95 25.40
CA ARG A 548 39.71 -12.20 25.25
C ARG A 548 40.94 -13.03 25.62
N GLY A 549 40.85 -13.90 26.63
CA GLY A 549 41.94 -14.81 26.99
C GLY A 549 42.35 -15.73 25.83
N ILE A 550 41.37 -16.36 25.18
CA ILE A 550 41.59 -17.23 24.01
C ILE A 550 42.15 -16.42 22.83
N GLY A 551 41.60 -15.22 22.59
CA GLY A 551 42.08 -14.34 21.52
C GLY A 551 43.53 -13.90 21.71
N MET A 552 43.92 -13.54 22.95
CA MET A 552 45.28 -13.13 23.27
C MET A 552 46.29 -14.28 23.14
N GLU A 553 45.93 -15.48 23.58
CA GLU A 553 46.73 -16.68 23.37
C GLU A 553 46.90 -16.98 21.88
N TRP A 554 45.80 -16.96 21.13
CA TRP A 554 45.83 -17.15 19.67
C TRP A 554 46.70 -16.10 18.96
N TRP A 555 46.62 -14.83 19.36
CA TRP A 555 47.44 -13.76 18.79
C TRP A 555 48.91 -13.98 19.11
N ALA A 556 49.26 -14.39 20.34
CA ALA A 556 50.64 -14.70 20.69
C ALA A 556 51.22 -15.83 19.83
N ASP A 557 50.41 -16.85 19.53
CA ASP A 557 50.81 -18.00 18.71
C ASP A 557 51.06 -17.62 17.23
N HIS A 558 50.30 -16.67 16.68
CA HIS A 558 50.32 -16.34 15.25
C HIS A 558 50.94 -14.98 14.89
N ARG A 559 51.28 -14.14 15.89
CA ARG A 559 51.76 -12.77 15.67
C ARG A 559 52.96 -12.72 14.71
N ASP A 560 53.98 -13.54 14.93
CA ASP A 560 55.22 -13.49 14.16
C ASP A 560 55.01 -13.90 12.69
N ASP A 561 54.03 -14.77 12.44
CA ASP A 561 53.64 -15.17 11.10
C ASP A 561 52.77 -14.08 10.45
N LEU A 562 51.83 -13.48 11.18
CA LEU A 562 50.91 -12.47 10.65
C LEU A 562 51.59 -11.12 10.40
N GLU A 563 52.50 -10.69 11.27
CA GLU A 563 53.24 -9.44 11.14
C GLU A 563 54.37 -9.56 10.12
N SER A 564 54.31 -8.75 9.05
CA SER A 564 55.41 -8.64 8.09
C SER A 564 56.69 -8.11 8.77
N GLU A 565 57.86 -8.61 8.35
CA GLU A 565 59.16 -8.08 8.79
C GLU A 565 59.27 -6.57 8.57
N THR A 566 58.53 -6.02 7.61
CA THR A 566 58.50 -4.59 7.28
C THR A 566 58.09 -3.73 8.48
N ARG A 567 57.15 -4.17 9.32
CA ARG A 567 56.74 -3.44 10.53
C ARG A 567 57.80 -3.53 11.62
N GLN A 568 58.38 -4.72 11.81
CA GLN A 568 59.53 -4.93 12.71
C GLN A 568 60.75 -4.10 12.27
N ARG A 569 60.97 -3.92 10.96
CA ARG A 569 62.03 -3.06 10.42
C ARG A 569 61.75 -1.58 10.65
N VAL A 570 60.50 -1.13 10.52
CA VAL A 570 60.11 0.26 10.80
C VAL A 570 60.19 0.57 12.31
N GLU A 571 59.77 -0.35 13.19
CA GLU A 571 59.96 -0.18 14.64
C GLU A 571 61.44 -0.23 15.03
N ARG A 572 62.23 -1.16 14.48
CA ARG A 572 63.69 -1.21 14.70
C ARG A 572 64.46 -0.04 14.08
N ALA A 573 63.87 0.68 13.13
CA ALA A 573 64.45 1.89 12.56
C ALA A 573 64.01 3.17 13.31
N ARG A 574 63.00 3.07 14.18
CA ARG A 574 62.53 4.17 15.04
C ARG A 574 63.11 4.11 16.46
N LEU A 575 63.46 2.91 16.93
CA LEU A 575 64.29 2.66 18.11
C LEU A 575 65.77 2.81 17.75
#